data_AF-X1U244-F1
#
_entry.id   AF-X1U244-F1
#
_cell.length_a   1.000
_cell.length_b   1.000
_cell.length_c   1.000
_cell.angle_alpha   90.00
_cell.angle_beta   90.00
_cell.angle_gamma   90.00
#
_symmetry.space_group_name_H-M   'P 1'
#
loop_
_entity.id
_entity.type
_entity.pdbx_description
1 polymer ?
#
loop_
_entity_poly.entity_id
_entity_poly.type
_entity_poly.pdbx_seq_one_letter_code
_entity_poly.pdbx_strand_id
1 'polypeptide(L)'
;MTFLDGKERTFVALTDTTIVKHVHLDVGRFKIPADPAPAVVVQDNVAMLSFAQNGTESAYLRWVIPDDYAGGDLTIIIVWTNDGGVDDNGKNVKWQLNYQVVTGPGASIEGDHANSPKTINDTYTSDTKHLVHMTDPTTLAAADFAGDHGIVFRLTAVVADPTQLTGEALFLGAAINYTAYVNQ
;
A
#
# COMPACT_ATOMS: atom_id res chain seq x y z
N MET A 1 -31.34 7.48 -49.02
CA MET A 1 -31.53 6.47 -47.96
C MET A 1 -32.64 6.99 -47.07
N THR A 2 -33.82 6.39 -47.17
CA THR A 2 -35.06 6.88 -46.57
C THR A 2 -35.07 6.57 -45.08
N PHE A 3 -35.17 7.60 -44.24
CA PHE A 3 -35.37 7.43 -42.80
C PHE A 3 -36.85 7.13 -42.54
N LEU A 4 -37.14 5.94 -42.03
CA LEU A 4 -38.44 5.56 -41.50
C LEU A 4 -38.30 5.34 -39.98
N ASP A 5 -39.31 5.86 -39.28
CA ASP A 5 -39.62 5.71 -37.85
C ASP A 5 -39.02 6.76 -36.91
N GLY A 6 -39.85 7.76 -36.59
CA GLY A 6 -39.60 8.85 -35.64
C GLY A 6 -39.61 8.39 -34.19
N LYS A 7 -38.68 7.51 -33.82
CA LYS A 7 -38.33 7.24 -32.42
C LYS A 7 -37.07 8.00 -32.08
N GLU A 8 -37.24 9.07 -31.32
CA GLU A 8 -36.15 9.75 -30.63
C GLU A 8 -35.44 8.70 -29.74
N ARG A 9 -34.27 8.25 -30.16
CA ARG A 9 -33.43 7.37 -29.34
C ARG A 9 -32.72 8.26 -28.34
N THR A 10 -33.30 8.44 -27.16
CA THR A 10 -32.58 8.99 -26.02
C THR A 10 -31.48 7.99 -25.66
N PHE A 11 -30.25 8.28 -26.07
CA PHE A 11 -29.08 7.64 -25.49
C PHE A 11 -28.99 8.18 -24.06
N VAL A 12 -29.57 7.45 -23.11
CA VAL A 12 -29.25 7.66 -21.70
C VAL A 12 -27.80 7.23 -21.57
N ALA A 13 -26.88 8.20 -21.51
CA ALA A 13 -25.54 7.92 -21.07
C ALA A 13 -25.67 7.22 -19.70
N LEU A 14 -25.25 5.96 -19.62
CA LEU A 14 -24.97 5.36 -18.34
C LEU A 14 -23.91 6.25 -17.73
N THR A 15 -24.27 7.02 -16.72
CA THR A 15 -23.29 7.77 -15.92
C THR A 15 -22.30 6.75 -15.41
N ASP A 16 -21.02 6.92 -15.72
CA ASP A 16 -19.94 6.10 -15.21
C ASP A 16 -20.00 6.09 -13.68
N THR A 17 -20.66 5.07 -13.13
CA THR A 17 -20.71 4.85 -11.69
C THR A 17 -19.35 4.34 -11.26
N THR A 18 -18.87 4.82 -10.12
CA THR A 18 -17.60 4.39 -9.53
C THR A 18 -17.82 3.58 -8.25
N ILE A 19 -16.86 2.71 -7.94
CA ILE A 19 -16.79 1.91 -6.71
C ILE A 19 -15.39 2.00 -6.10
N VAL A 20 -15.26 1.71 -4.80
CA VAL A 20 -13.95 1.52 -4.17
C VAL A 20 -13.54 0.07 -4.29
N LYS A 21 -12.35 -0.18 -4.86
CA LYS A 21 -11.73 -1.51 -4.93
C LYS A 21 -10.62 -1.64 -3.92
N HIS A 22 -10.48 -2.84 -3.35
CA HIS A 22 -9.47 -3.19 -2.35
C HIS A 22 -8.51 -4.24 -2.92
N VAL A 23 -7.22 -3.96 -2.91
CA VAL A 23 -6.17 -4.87 -3.41
C VAL A 23 -5.19 -5.17 -2.29
N HIS A 24 -4.91 -6.45 -2.05
CA HIS A 24 -3.91 -6.88 -1.08
C HIS A 24 -2.60 -7.25 -1.79
N LEU A 25 -1.49 -6.66 -1.32
CA LEU A 25 -0.13 -6.98 -1.74
C LEU A 25 0.52 -7.92 -0.72
N ASP A 26 0.62 -9.19 -1.09
CA ASP A 26 1.17 -10.27 -0.27
C ASP A 26 2.71 -10.35 -0.38
N VAL A 27 3.39 -10.43 0.76
CA VAL A 27 4.85 -10.54 0.86
C VAL A 27 5.43 -11.71 0.05
N GLY A 28 4.79 -12.88 0.09
CA GLY A 28 5.24 -14.10 -0.58
C GLY A 28 5.23 -14.00 -2.11
N ARG A 29 4.40 -13.11 -2.66
CA ARG A 29 4.29 -12.88 -4.11
C ARG A 29 5.12 -11.70 -4.62
N PHE A 30 5.39 -10.72 -3.77
CA PHE A 30 5.97 -9.43 -4.18
C PHE A 30 7.34 -9.13 -3.60
N LYS A 31 8.03 -10.11 -2.99
CA LYS A 31 9.44 -9.93 -2.56
C LYS A 31 10.33 -9.58 -3.75
N ILE A 32 10.74 -8.32 -3.83
CA ILE A 32 11.81 -7.83 -4.69
C ILE A 32 13.07 -7.71 -3.81
N PRO A 33 14.27 -8.04 -4.31
CA PRO A 33 15.51 -7.88 -3.55
C PRO A 33 15.68 -6.43 -3.10
N ALA A 34 15.87 -6.24 -1.81
CA ALA A 34 16.34 -5.00 -1.20
C ALA A 34 17.65 -5.31 -0.44
N ASP A 35 18.50 -4.31 -0.26
CA ASP A 35 19.73 -4.47 0.53
C ASP A 35 19.90 -3.27 1.49
N PRO A 36 19.91 -3.48 2.82
CA PRO A 36 19.60 -4.74 3.50
C PRO A 36 18.09 -5.07 3.43
N ALA A 37 17.77 -6.35 3.21
CA ALA A 37 16.38 -6.83 3.26
C ALA A 37 15.99 -7.23 4.69
N PRO A 38 14.74 -6.97 5.11
CA PRO A 38 14.18 -7.53 6.33
C PRO A 38 14.19 -9.06 6.27
N ALA A 39 14.36 -9.70 7.42
CA ALA A 39 14.32 -11.15 7.52
C ALA A 39 12.92 -11.68 7.18
N VAL A 40 12.85 -12.88 6.61
CA VAL A 40 11.55 -13.57 6.48
C VAL A 40 11.35 -14.42 7.73
N VAL A 41 10.25 -14.17 8.44
CA VAL A 41 9.84 -14.98 9.58
C VAL A 41 8.54 -15.70 9.25
N VAL A 42 8.40 -16.92 9.78
CA VAL A 42 7.16 -17.67 9.69
C VAL A 42 6.64 -17.83 11.11
N GLN A 43 5.46 -17.30 11.37
CA GLN A 43 4.73 -17.57 12.61
C GLN A 43 3.43 -18.27 12.22
N ASP A 44 3.16 -19.38 12.89
CA ASP A 44 2.11 -20.34 12.52
C ASP A 44 2.21 -20.75 11.04
N ASN A 45 1.25 -20.29 10.22
CA ASN A 45 1.14 -20.57 8.80
C ASN A 45 1.24 -19.31 7.92
N VAL A 46 1.76 -18.21 8.47
CA VAL A 46 1.88 -16.91 7.77
C VAL A 46 3.36 -16.51 7.68
N ALA A 47 3.80 -16.18 6.46
CA ALA A 47 5.13 -15.63 6.21
C ALA A 47 5.08 -14.10 6.25
N MET A 48 6.03 -13.50 6.97
CA MET A 48 6.09 -12.05 7.23
C MET A 48 7.52 -11.54 7.03
N LEU A 49 7.64 -10.23 6.80
CA LEU A 49 8.94 -9.55 6.82
C LEU A 49 9.17 -8.92 8.20
N SER A 50 10.29 -9.23 8.82
CA SER A 50 10.67 -8.71 10.14
C SER A 50 11.61 -7.53 10.00
N PHE A 51 11.22 -6.38 10.56
CA PHE A 51 12.00 -5.15 10.51
C PHE A 51 12.54 -4.76 11.88
N ALA A 52 13.84 -4.48 11.97
CA ALA A 52 14.55 -4.03 13.18
C ALA A 52 14.26 -2.57 13.58
N GLN A 53 13.27 -1.91 12.97
CA GLN A 53 12.83 -0.53 13.25
C GLN A 53 13.93 0.54 13.31
N ASN A 54 15.01 0.37 12.53
CA ASN A 54 16.17 1.26 12.51
C ASN A 54 16.29 2.04 11.20
N GLY A 55 15.38 1.82 10.24
CA GLY A 55 15.37 2.44 8.92
C GLY A 55 16.43 1.94 7.95
N THR A 56 17.20 0.89 8.30
CA THR A 56 18.20 0.34 7.38
C THR A 56 17.56 -0.69 6.45
N GLU A 57 16.64 -1.51 6.96
CA GLU A 57 16.00 -2.57 6.18
C GLU A 57 14.82 -2.04 5.37
N SER A 58 14.68 -2.54 4.14
CA SER A 58 13.59 -2.12 3.26
C SER A 58 12.95 -3.27 2.50
N ALA A 59 11.66 -3.12 2.17
CA ALA A 59 10.95 -4.00 1.25
C ALA A 59 10.36 -3.17 0.11
N TYR A 60 10.42 -3.67 -1.12
CA TYR A 60 9.75 -3.03 -2.24
C TYR A 60 8.40 -3.66 -2.52
N LEU A 61 7.39 -2.83 -2.73
CA LEU A 61 6.05 -3.21 -3.17
C LEU A 61 5.79 -2.54 -4.52
N ARG A 62 5.09 -3.21 -5.43
CA ARG A 62 4.70 -2.63 -6.72
C ARG A 62 3.19 -2.66 -6.85
N TRP A 63 2.64 -1.54 -7.26
CA TRP A 63 1.27 -1.44 -7.71
C TRP A 63 1.24 -0.99 -9.17
N VAL A 64 0.60 -1.77 -10.03
CA VAL A 64 0.34 -1.38 -11.41
C VAL A 64 -1.02 -0.68 -11.41
N ILE A 65 -1.10 0.51 -12.00
CA ILE A 65 -2.35 1.26 -12.09
C ILE A 65 -3.32 0.42 -12.94
N PRO A 66 -4.46 -0.03 -12.40
CA PRO A 66 -5.42 -0.83 -13.15
C PRO A 66 -6.09 -0.03 -14.26
N ASP A 67 -6.44 -0.68 -15.37
CA ASP A 67 -7.13 -0.03 -16.51
C ASP A 67 -8.50 0.55 -16.13
N ASP A 68 -9.11 0.04 -15.05
CA ASP A 68 -10.39 0.48 -14.52
C ASP A 68 -10.27 1.58 -13.45
N TYR A 69 -9.06 2.07 -13.15
CA TYR A 69 -8.87 3.21 -12.24
C TYR A 69 -9.58 4.46 -12.77
N ALA A 70 -10.50 4.99 -11.97
CA ALA A 70 -11.37 6.10 -12.34
C ALA A 70 -10.84 7.48 -11.90
N GLY A 71 -9.57 7.55 -11.47
CA GLY A 71 -9.00 8.76 -10.89
C GLY A 71 -9.23 8.88 -9.38
N GLY A 72 -8.80 10.03 -8.82
CA GLY A 72 -8.90 10.31 -7.39
C GLY A 72 -7.78 9.68 -6.57
N ASP A 73 -7.68 10.08 -5.31
CA ASP A 73 -6.54 9.67 -4.49
C ASP A 73 -6.52 8.18 -4.20
N LEU A 74 -5.31 7.65 -3.97
CA LEU A 74 -5.08 6.28 -3.51
C LEU A 74 -5.00 6.28 -1.98
N THR A 75 -5.56 5.28 -1.31
CA THR A 75 -5.30 5.06 0.12
C THR A 75 -4.52 3.77 0.34
N ILE A 76 -3.51 3.83 1.21
CA ILE A 76 -2.61 2.73 1.52
C ILE A 76 -2.73 2.42 3.01
N ILE A 77 -2.86 1.15 3.34
CA ILE A 77 -2.95 0.63 4.71
C ILE A 77 -1.88 -0.43 4.88
N ILE A 78 -1.06 -0.32 5.92
CA ILE A 78 -0.05 -1.33 6.25
C ILE A 78 -0.66 -2.35 7.20
N VAL A 79 -0.48 -3.64 6.88
CA VAL A 79 -0.92 -4.77 7.69
C VAL A 79 0.30 -5.37 8.37
N TRP A 80 0.30 -5.39 9.71
CA TRP A 80 1.49 -5.74 10.49
C TRP A 80 1.12 -6.32 11.87
N THR A 81 2.09 -6.85 12.60
CA THR A 81 1.98 -7.28 14.01
C THR A 81 3.32 -7.07 14.71
N ASN A 82 3.35 -7.07 16.05
CA ASN A 82 4.61 -7.21 16.77
C ASN A 82 5.16 -8.64 16.65
N ASP A 83 6.42 -8.86 17.04
CA ASP A 83 7.06 -10.18 17.00
C ASP A 83 6.48 -11.21 18.00
N GLY A 84 5.61 -10.77 18.91
CA GLY A 84 4.99 -11.56 19.98
C GLY A 84 5.95 -12.08 21.05
N GLY A 85 7.22 -11.68 21.02
CA GLY A 85 8.20 -12.03 22.05
C GLY A 85 7.83 -11.46 23.42
N VAL A 86 7.23 -10.27 23.42
CA VAL A 86 7.01 -9.41 24.58
C VAL A 86 5.65 -8.69 24.49
N ASP A 87 5.18 -8.16 25.63
CA ASP A 87 4.00 -7.30 25.68
C ASP A 87 4.38 -5.88 25.26
N ASP A 88 4.02 -5.53 24.03
CA ASP A 88 4.22 -4.21 23.43
C ASP A 88 2.90 -3.40 23.41
N ASN A 89 1.92 -3.71 24.27
CA ASN A 89 0.69 -2.93 24.33
C ASN A 89 0.98 -1.44 24.63
N GLY A 90 0.42 -0.56 23.80
CA GLY A 90 0.65 0.88 23.84
C GLY A 90 1.99 1.33 23.24
N LYS A 91 2.77 0.43 22.63
CA LYS A 91 4.01 0.76 21.94
C LYS A 91 3.78 1.09 20.47
N ASN A 92 4.63 1.93 19.93
CA ASN A 92 4.46 2.51 18.61
C ASN A 92 5.38 1.87 17.58
N VAL A 93 4.90 1.82 16.35
CA VAL A 93 5.72 1.59 15.16
C VAL A 93 5.57 2.79 14.24
N LYS A 94 6.63 3.11 13.50
CA LYS A 94 6.60 4.13 12.45
C LYS A 94 7.04 3.49 11.14
N TRP A 95 6.13 3.46 10.18
CA TRP A 95 6.41 3.03 8.82
C TRP A 95 6.75 4.25 7.96
N GLN A 96 7.82 4.15 7.19
CA GLN A 96 8.12 5.10 6.13
C GLN A 96 7.86 4.43 4.79
N LEU A 97 7.00 5.07 4.01
CA LEU A 97 6.64 4.65 2.67
C LEU A 97 7.24 5.65 1.68
N ASN A 98 8.45 5.35 1.21
CA ASN A 98 9.02 6.05 0.08
C ASN A 98 8.36 5.52 -1.19
N TYR A 99 8.20 6.35 -2.22
CA TYR A 99 7.65 5.89 -3.48
C TYR A 99 8.20 6.66 -4.67
N GLN A 100 8.14 6.01 -5.83
CA GLN A 100 8.42 6.58 -7.14
C GLN A 100 7.43 6.06 -8.16
N VAL A 101 7.10 6.88 -9.15
CA VAL A 101 6.18 6.52 -10.24
C VAL A 101 6.90 5.90 -11.43
N VAL A 102 6.20 5.00 -12.10
CA VAL A 102 6.64 4.36 -13.34
C VAL A 102 5.94 5.05 -14.49
N THR A 103 6.61 6.00 -15.12
CA THR A 103 6.00 6.85 -16.15
C THR A 103 5.68 6.12 -17.46
N GLY A 104 6.31 4.96 -17.71
CA GLY A 104 6.07 4.20 -18.92
C GLY A 104 6.96 2.96 -19.07
N PRO A 105 6.77 2.21 -20.17
CA PRO A 105 7.61 1.06 -20.47
C PRO A 105 9.08 1.47 -20.62
N GLY A 106 9.98 0.77 -19.93
CA GLY A 106 11.42 1.05 -19.98
C GLY A 106 11.88 2.23 -19.12
N ALA A 107 10.99 2.87 -18.35
CA ALA A 107 11.38 3.89 -17.40
C ALA A 107 12.32 3.33 -16.33
N SER A 108 13.42 4.03 -16.07
CA SER A 108 14.26 3.79 -14.90
C SER A 108 13.59 4.36 -13.65
N ILE A 109 13.63 3.60 -12.56
CA ILE A 109 13.09 4.02 -11.27
C ILE A 109 14.29 4.40 -10.41
N GLU A 110 14.49 5.70 -10.20
CA GLU A 110 15.59 6.24 -9.40
C GLU A 110 15.06 7.30 -8.44
N GLY A 111 15.65 7.33 -7.24
CA GLY A 111 15.28 8.27 -6.19
C GLY A 111 13.85 8.10 -5.69
N ASP A 112 13.39 9.12 -4.98
CA ASP A 112 12.05 9.20 -4.44
C ASP A 112 11.27 10.32 -5.13
N HIS A 113 9.95 10.18 -5.23
CA HIS A 113 9.06 11.23 -5.70
C HIS A 113 9.15 12.49 -4.80
N ALA A 114 8.84 13.67 -5.34
CA ALA A 114 8.97 14.93 -4.56
C ALA A 114 8.05 14.97 -3.33
N ASN A 115 6.92 14.27 -3.36
CA ASN A 115 5.96 14.18 -2.27
C ASN A 115 6.15 12.90 -1.40
N SER A 116 7.35 12.32 -1.43
CA SER A 116 7.80 11.15 -0.66
C SER A 116 8.85 11.57 0.40
N PRO A 117 8.97 10.88 1.56
CA PRO A 117 8.18 9.73 2.00
C PRO A 117 6.83 10.12 2.60
N LYS A 118 5.89 9.17 2.62
CA LYS A 118 4.75 9.22 3.54
C LYS A 118 5.13 8.52 4.85
N THR A 119 4.77 9.13 5.98
CA THR A 119 5.00 8.55 7.31
C THR A 119 3.68 8.07 7.88
N ILE A 120 3.65 6.82 8.34
CA ILE A 120 2.48 6.17 8.92
C ILE A 120 2.86 5.76 10.34
N ASN A 121 2.24 6.39 11.34
CA ASN A 121 2.42 5.98 12.72
C ASN A 121 1.27 5.06 13.12
N ASP A 122 1.58 4.04 13.89
CA ASP A 122 0.57 3.16 14.45
C ASP A 122 0.99 2.70 15.85
N THR A 123 0.03 2.23 16.63
CA THR A 123 0.23 1.76 18.00
C THR A 123 -0.26 0.32 18.10
N TYR A 124 0.58 -0.55 18.63
CA TYR A 124 0.17 -1.89 19.01
C TYR A 124 -0.76 -1.79 20.23
N THR A 125 -1.99 -2.28 20.12
CA THR A 125 -3.04 -2.10 21.14
C THR A 125 -3.51 -3.40 21.78
N SER A 126 -2.79 -4.50 21.56
CA SER A 126 -3.13 -5.81 22.09
C SER A 126 -2.23 -6.17 23.26
N ASP A 127 -2.83 -6.64 24.36
CA ASP A 127 -2.16 -7.34 25.47
C ASP A 127 -1.96 -8.84 25.15
N THR A 128 -2.68 -9.35 24.16
CA THR A 128 -2.48 -10.68 23.60
C THR A 128 -1.42 -10.64 22.49
N LYS A 129 -0.48 -11.57 22.55
CA LYS A 129 0.58 -11.71 21.55
C LYS A 129 -0.03 -12.07 20.20
N HIS A 130 0.45 -11.47 19.10
CA HIS A 130 0.11 -11.80 17.70
C HIS A 130 -1.29 -11.35 17.21
N LEU A 131 -1.68 -10.10 17.47
CA LEU A 131 -2.84 -9.50 16.79
C LEU A 131 -2.43 -8.88 15.46
N VAL A 132 -3.20 -9.13 14.39
CA VAL A 132 -3.02 -8.41 13.11
C VAL A 132 -3.54 -6.99 13.25
N HIS A 133 -2.65 -6.02 13.07
CA HIS A 133 -2.93 -4.59 13.02
C HIS A 133 -3.05 -4.10 11.58
N MET A 134 -3.94 -3.12 11.40
CA MET A 134 -4.07 -2.33 10.19
C MET A 134 -3.90 -0.87 10.59
N THR A 135 -2.93 -0.19 9.96
CA THR A 135 -2.69 1.23 10.23
C THR A 135 -3.87 2.09 9.79
N ASP A 136 -3.92 3.33 10.27
CA ASP A 136 -4.77 4.34 9.64
C ASP A 136 -4.42 4.50 8.15
N PRO A 137 -5.42 4.75 7.28
CA PRO A 137 -5.18 4.92 5.84
C PRO A 137 -4.31 6.14 5.57
N THR A 138 -3.29 5.96 4.74
CA THR A 138 -2.42 7.02 4.24
C THR A 138 -2.73 7.34 2.78
N THR A 139 -2.96 8.62 2.50
CA THR A 139 -3.35 9.08 1.16
C THR A 139 -2.14 9.41 0.29
N LEU A 140 -2.18 8.93 -0.95
CA LEU A 140 -1.34 9.37 -2.05
C LEU A 140 -2.18 10.17 -3.03
N ALA A 141 -1.77 11.41 -3.32
CA ALA A 141 -2.57 12.29 -4.15
C ALA A 141 -2.59 11.79 -5.60
N ALA A 142 -3.74 11.84 -6.26
CA ALA A 142 -3.86 11.44 -7.66
C ALA A 142 -2.86 12.18 -8.56
N ALA A 143 -2.59 13.46 -8.26
CA ALA A 143 -1.64 14.28 -9.00
C ALA A 143 -0.19 13.75 -8.97
N ASP A 144 0.14 12.86 -8.03
CA ASP A 144 1.47 12.26 -7.93
C ASP A 144 1.69 11.13 -8.96
N PHE A 145 0.63 10.53 -9.52
CA PHE A 145 0.73 9.31 -10.35
C PHE A 145 -0.30 9.20 -11.50
N ALA A 146 -1.23 10.14 -11.63
CA ALA A 146 -2.27 10.07 -12.65
C ALA A 146 -1.66 10.15 -14.05
N GLY A 147 -1.96 9.16 -14.88
CA GLY A 147 -1.42 9.02 -16.24
C GLY A 147 -0.14 8.18 -16.34
N ASP A 148 0.42 7.74 -15.20
CA ASP A 148 1.56 6.82 -15.16
C ASP A 148 1.10 5.35 -15.25
N HIS A 149 2.07 4.43 -15.38
CA HIS A 149 1.82 2.99 -15.47
C HIS A 149 1.74 2.29 -14.10
N GLY A 150 2.35 2.86 -13.07
CA GLY A 150 2.40 2.22 -11.77
C GLY A 150 3.22 2.99 -10.75
N ILE A 151 3.25 2.44 -9.55
CA ILE A 151 3.95 2.99 -8.40
C ILE A 151 4.80 1.89 -7.78
N VAL A 152 6.07 2.22 -7.51
CA VAL A 152 6.95 1.38 -6.71
C VAL A 152 7.12 2.05 -5.36
N PHE A 153 6.80 1.30 -4.32
CA PHE A 153 6.96 1.70 -2.94
C PHE A 153 8.22 1.04 -2.37
N ARG A 154 8.95 1.76 -1.52
CA ARG A 154 9.96 1.23 -0.62
C ARG A 154 9.48 1.46 0.80
N LEU A 155 9.13 0.38 1.48
CA LEU A 155 8.66 0.36 2.86
C LEU A 155 9.85 0.12 3.80
N THR A 156 9.96 0.92 4.85
CA THR A 156 10.88 0.70 5.96
C THR A 156 10.13 0.86 7.29
N ALA A 157 10.54 0.12 8.31
CA ALA A 157 10.19 0.46 9.69
C ALA A 157 11.33 1.30 10.28
N VAL A 158 10.97 2.44 10.87
CA VAL A 158 11.91 3.37 11.49
C VAL A 158 11.59 3.54 12.97
N VAL A 159 12.54 4.14 13.68
CA VAL A 159 12.42 4.44 15.10
C VAL A 159 11.16 5.29 15.32
N ALA A 160 10.18 4.71 16.02
CA ALA A 160 9.14 5.48 16.64
C ALA A 160 9.74 6.24 17.83
N ASP A 161 9.16 7.37 18.21
CA ASP A 161 9.49 8.16 19.42
C ASP A 161 9.63 7.26 20.67
N PRO A 162 10.06 7.73 21.88
CA PRO A 162 10.59 6.83 22.94
C PRO A 162 9.67 5.70 23.46
N THR A 163 8.43 5.60 22.97
CA THR A 163 7.49 4.51 23.15
C THR A 163 7.51 3.46 22.03
N GLN A 164 8.59 3.28 21.28
CA GLN A 164 8.67 2.26 20.21
C GLN A 164 8.47 0.81 20.69
N LEU A 165 8.08 -0.11 19.79
CA LEU A 165 8.05 -1.55 20.09
C LEU A 165 9.41 -1.99 20.63
N THR A 166 9.39 -2.91 21.59
CA THR A 166 10.61 -3.46 22.16
C THR A 166 11.21 -4.58 21.30
N GLY A 167 10.39 -5.18 20.42
CA GLY A 167 10.78 -6.18 19.42
C GLY A 167 10.84 -5.67 17.98
N GLU A 168 10.80 -6.60 17.04
CA GLU A 168 10.73 -6.30 15.60
C GLU A 168 9.29 -6.04 15.14
N ALA A 169 9.13 -5.23 14.10
CA ALA A 169 7.84 -5.02 13.45
C ALA A 169 7.65 -6.03 12.31
N LEU A 170 6.64 -6.88 12.40
CA LEU A 170 6.36 -7.92 11.40
C LEU A 170 5.34 -7.40 10.39
N PHE A 171 5.78 -7.22 9.14
CA PHE A 171 4.94 -6.82 8.02
C PHE A 171 4.32 -8.03 7.32
N LEU A 172 2.99 -8.04 7.22
CA LEU A 172 2.22 -9.07 6.52
C LEU A 172 1.93 -8.69 5.07
N GLY A 173 1.66 -7.42 4.82
CA GLY A 173 1.26 -6.94 3.50
C GLY A 173 0.70 -5.52 3.55
N ALA A 174 0.29 -5.01 2.39
CA ALA A 174 -0.36 -3.71 2.28
C ALA A 174 -1.71 -3.85 1.57
N ALA A 175 -2.71 -3.12 2.03
CA ALA A 175 -3.96 -2.93 1.30
C ALA A 175 -3.94 -1.59 0.58
N ILE A 176 -4.39 -1.60 -0.67
CA ILE A 176 -4.51 -0.43 -1.54
C ILE A 176 -5.97 -0.28 -1.91
N ASN A 177 -6.53 0.90 -1.64
CA ASN A 177 -7.88 1.24 -2.08
C ASN A 177 -7.84 2.36 -3.12
N TYR A 178 -8.58 2.17 -4.21
CA TYR A 178 -8.71 3.14 -5.30
C TYR A 178 -10.16 3.19 -5.80
N THR A 179 -10.50 4.29 -6.45
CA THR A 179 -11.79 4.45 -7.12
C THR A 179 -11.72 3.83 -8.52
N ALA A 180 -12.67 2.97 -8.85
CA ALA A 180 -12.72 2.21 -10.10
C ALA A 180 -14.05 2.42 -10.84
N TYR A 181 -14.04 2.30 -12.17
CA TYR A 181 -15.26 2.27 -12.97
C TYR A 181 -16.03 0.95 -12.76
N VAL A 182 -17.36 1.01 -12.71
CA VAL A 182 -18.21 -0.15 -12.43
C VAL A 182 -18.31 -1.12 -13.61
N ASN A 183 -18.07 -0.69 -14.85
CA ASN A 183 -18.09 -1.55 -16.04
C ASN A 183 -17.10 -1.03 -17.10
N GLN A 184 -16.13 -1.85 -17.52
CA GLN A 184 -15.43 -1.73 -18.80
C GLN A 184 -15.68 -3.00 -19.63
#